data_AF-A0A0C3PCC7-F1
#
_entry.id   AF-A0A0C3PCC7-F1
#
_cell.length_a   1.000
_cell.length_b   1.000
_cell.length_c   1.000
_cell.angle_alpha   90.00
_cell.angle_beta   90.00
_cell.angle_gamma   90.00
#
_symmetry.space_group_name_H-M   'P 1'
#
loop_
_entity.id
_entity.type
_entity.pdbx_description
1 polymer ?
#
loop_
_entity_poly.entity_id
_entity_poly.type
_entity_poly.pdbx_seq_one_letter_code
_entity_poly.pdbx_strand_id
1 'polypeptide(L)'
;MIPDFVHPVHGKTIRTLLSDILSARRVNEPPMLKVLPFPKYPFAASPTPYGFPSVPPTAKYRIVSSIDSTGTPGPHTTHIMATLNVTPDSFSDGSMYDTVPAALQYVRTSVESGAHIVDVGGCSTRPGTTLVSENEEMDRVIPIISAIRAQEREDVANVLISIDTFRWNVAEAAVQAGANCINDVYAFTGPDYPLVQASAEHLLKMRDVARRLSVPVVLMHSRGGDVRSNKDYSHYNGDLVRAIQSELGDKVEAIVGGAGGVRRWLVIIDPGIGFSKPVDAQYALLRNAASITADRPGNRLVGYPLLIGTSKKSFLGALLKRPDSVGAYKGRETSPHERVWATAATVACAVQQGANVVRVHDVLQMRDVVATSSAIWNGWDS
;
A
#
# COMPACT_ATOMS: atom_id res chain seq x y z
N MET A 1 -6.10 2.17 20.54
CA MET A 1 -6.89 0.95 20.82
C MET A 1 -8.14 1.25 21.63
N ILE A 2 -8.08 2.10 22.67
CA ILE A 2 -9.24 2.41 23.53
C ILE A 2 -9.41 3.92 23.80
N PRO A 3 -9.49 4.77 22.76
CA PRO A 3 -9.51 6.23 22.95
C PRO A 3 -10.67 6.70 23.84
N ASP A 4 -11.80 6.02 23.78
CA ASP A 4 -13.03 6.42 24.47
C ASP A 4 -13.21 5.72 25.83
N PHE A 5 -12.27 4.85 26.23
CA PHE A 5 -12.27 4.24 27.55
C PHE A 5 -12.04 5.31 28.63
N VAL A 6 -12.88 5.34 29.65
CA VAL A 6 -12.79 6.28 30.76
C VAL A 6 -11.84 5.72 31.81
N HIS A 7 -10.75 6.44 32.08
CA HIS A 7 -9.77 6.03 33.08
C HIS A 7 -10.39 6.06 34.49
N PRO A 8 -10.35 4.96 35.26
CA PRO A 8 -11.12 4.82 36.49
C PRO A 8 -10.71 5.82 37.58
N VAL A 9 -9.45 6.26 37.58
CA VAL A 9 -8.93 7.23 38.58
C VAL A 9 -9.15 8.67 38.14
N HIS A 10 -9.07 8.95 36.82
CA HIS A 10 -9.04 10.33 36.33
C HIS A 10 -10.41 10.81 35.83
N GLY A 11 -11.38 9.91 35.65
CA GLY A 11 -12.71 10.24 35.14
C GLY A 11 -12.73 10.82 33.72
N LYS A 12 -11.60 10.76 33.01
CA LYS A 12 -11.41 11.28 31.65
C LYS A 12 -11.19 10.13 30.68
N THR A 13 -11.58 10.31 29.41
CA THR A 13 -11.26 9.34 28.36
C THR A 13 -9.75 9.27 28.11
N ILE A 14 -9.25 8.13 27.63
CA ILE A 14 -7.84 8.01 27.23
C ILE A 14 -7.47 9.06 26.17
N ARG A 15 -8.38 9.41 25.26
CA ARG A 15 -8.20 10.47 24.26
C ARG A 15 -8.00 11.83 24.92
N THR A 16 -8.85 12.18 25.89
CA THR A 16 -8.72 13.44 26.64
C THR A 16 -7.40 13.49 27.40
N LEU A 17 -7.02 12.39 28.07
CA LEU A 17 -5.75 12.32 28.80
C LEU A 17 -4.53 12.46 27.87
N LEU A 18 -4.56 11.82 26.70
CA LEU A 18 -3.51 11.99 25.69
C LEU A 18 -3.44 13.44 25.18
N SER A 19 -4.58 14.07 24.92
CA SER A 19 -4.66 15.47 24.52
C SER A 19 -4.08 16.40 25.58
N ASP A 20 -4.38 16.15 26.87
CA ASP A 20 -3.85 16.92 27.99
C ASP A 20 -2.31 16.82 28.02
N ILE A 21 -1.75 15.61 27.85
CA ILE A 21 -0.30 15.38 27.78
C ILE A 21 0.32 16.13 26.60
N LEU A 22 -0.25 15.99 25.40
CA LEU A 22 0.28 16.63 24.19
C LEU A 22 0.25 18.17 24.31
N SER A 23 -0.80 18.72 24.92
CA SER A 23 -0.91 20.18 25.15
C SER A 23 0.09 20.73 26.18
N ALA A 24 0.58 19.87 27.08
CA ALA A 24 1.49 20.24 28.15
C ALA A 24 2.98 20.02 27.81
N ARG A 25 3.29 19.41 26.66
CA ARG A 25 4.65 19.12 26.22
C ARG A 25 5.45 20.39 25.96
N ARG A 26 6.74 20.36 26.31
CA ARG A 26 7.66 21.49 26.06
C ARG A 26 8.15 21.48 24.62
N VAL A 27 8.35 22.65 24.03
CA VAL A 27 8.77 22.86 22.63
C VAL A 27 10.01 22.02 22.22
N ASN A 28 10.90 21.69 23.16
CA ASN A 28 12.16 20.98 22.90
C ASN A 28 12.12 19.46 23.15
N GLU A 29 10.95 18.85 23.40
CA GLU A 29 10.86 17.40 23.52
C GLU A 29 11.04 16.70 22.16
N PRO A 30 11.77 15.56 22.09
CA PRO A 30 11.89 14.80 20.86
C PRO A 30 10.51 14.38 20.30
N PRO A 31 10.35 14.38 18.96
CA PRO A 31 9.10 13.96 18.34
C PRO A 31 8.86 12.48 18.58
N MET A 32 7.59 12.09 18.66
CA MET A 32 7.22 10.67 18.61
C MET A 32 7.30 10.22 17.15
N LEU A 33 8.09 9.18 16.89
CA LEU A 33 8.26 8.62 15.56
C LEU A 33 7.39 7.37 15.39
N LYS A 34 6.51 7.40 14.39
CA LYS A 34 5.81 6.19 13.98
C LYS A 34 6.70 5.39 13.03
N VAL A 35 7.01 4.17 13.43
CA VAL A 35 7.95 3.30 12.70
C VAL A 35 7.23 2.08 12.12
N LEU A 36 7.52 1.77 10.86
CA LEU A 36 7.12 0.53 10.19
C LEU A 36 8.35 -0.38 10.02
N PRO A 37 8.45 -1.48 10.79
CA PRO A 37 9.57 -2.42 10.69
C PRO A 37 9.35 -3.43 9.56
N PHE A 38 10.40 -3.72 8.80
CA PHE A 38 10.44 -4.75 7.77
C PHE A 38 11.38 -5.87 8.24
N PRO A 39 10.87 -7.08 8.51
CA PRO A 39 11.71 -8.18 8.97
C PRO A 39 12.61 -8.71 7.85
N LYS A 40 13.76 -9.27 8.25
CA LYS A 40 14.69 -9.95 7.36
C LYS A 40 14.22 -11.38 7.11
N TYR A 41 14.11 -11.74 5.84
CA TYR A 41 13.84 -13.10 5.37
C TYR A 41 14.83 -13.51 4.26
N PRO A 42 15.08 -14.81 4.03
CA PRO A 42 14.56 -15.98 4.76
C PRO A 42 14.92 -16.00 6.25
N PHE A 43 14.07 -16.60 7.09
CA PHE A 43 14.31 -16.73 8.52
C PHE A 43 13.81 -18.08 9.02
N ALA A 44 14.73 -18.88 9.56
CA ALA A 44 14.41 -20.13 10.24
C ALA A 44 14.15 -19.84 11.72
N ALA A 45 12.90 -19.96 12.15
CA ALA A 45 12.55 -19.83 13.55
C ALA A 45 13.20 -20.96 14.36
N SER A 46 13.75 -20.60 15.50
CA SER A 46 14.32 -21.50 16.50
C SER A 46 13.49 -21.44 17.79
N PRO A 47 13.38 -22.54 18.54
CA PRO A 47 12.73 -22.52 19.86
C PRO A 47 13.47 -21.55 20.79
N THR A 48 12.72 -20.71 21.50
CA THR A 48 13.27 -19.94 22.62
C THR A 48 13.14 -20.71 23.93
N PRO A 49 13.96 -20.42 24.96
CA PRO A 49 13.82 -21.02 26.30
C PRO A 49 12.45 -20.82 26.95
N TYR A 50 11.64 -19.90 26.43
CA TYR A 50 10.31 -19.55 26.92
C TYR A 50 9.17 -20.23 26.14
N GLY A 51 9.49 -21.14 25.21
CA GLY A 51 8.49 -21.87 24.41
C GLY A 51 7.88 -21.07 23.25
N PHE A 52 8.39 -19.87 22.97
CA PHE A 52 7.97 -19.06 21.82
C PHE A 52 8.93 -19.23 20.63
N PRO A 53 8.46 -19.14 19.37
CA PRO A 53 9.36 -19.07 18.22
C PRO A 53 10.21 -17.79 18.29
N SER A 54 11.48 -17.87 17.90
CA SER A 54 12.28 -16.66 17.68
C SER A 54 11.66 -15.78 16.59
N VAL A 55 11.88 -14.46 16.70
CA VAL A 55 11.36 -13.47 15.75
C VAL A 55 12.45 -13.09 14.74
N PRO A 56 12.09 -12.84 13.46
CA PRO A 56 13.07 -12.39 12.48
C PRO A 56 13.68 -11.04 12.89
N PRO A 57 14.99 -10.83 12.70
CA PRO A 57 15.60 -9.53 12.92
C PRO A 57 15.03 -8.50 11.95
N THR A 58 15.07 -7.21 12.32
CA THR A 58 14.61 -6.14 11.44
C THR A 58 15.65 -5.89 10.34
N ALA A 59 15.29 -6.04 9.06
CA ALA A 59 16.15 -5.71 7.93
C ALA A 59 16.24 -4.19 7.72
N LYS A 60 15.08 -3.53 7.76
CA LYS A 60 14.97 -2.07 7.60
C LYS A 60 13.75 -1.59 8.36
N TYR A 61 13.74 -0.32 8.71
CA TYR A 61 12.53 0.34 9.19
C TYR A 61 12.32 1.64 8.43
N ARG A 62 11.08 2.11 8.40
CA ARG A 62 10.71 3.41 7.81
C ARG A 62 9.97 4.23 8.84
N ILE A 63 10.32 5.51 8.94
CA ILE A 63 9.54 6.49 9.70
C ILE A 63 8.39 6.92 8.80
N VAL A 64 7.16 6.65 9.23
CA VAL A 64 5.94 6.93 8.46
C VAL A 64 5.45 8.34 8.75
N SER A 65 5.49 8.74 10.01
CA SER A 65 5.10 10.07 10.45
C SER A 65 5.82 10.41 11.74
N SER A 66 5.96 11.70 12.00
CA SER A 66 6.39 12.25 13.27
C SER A 66 5.26 13.12 13.84
N ILE A 67 5.14 13.11 15.16
CA ILE A 67 4.30 14.07 15.89
C ILE A 67 5.26 14.86 16.75
N ASP A 68 5.34 16.17 16.50
CA ASP A 68 6.22 17.04 17.26
C ASP A 68 5.73 17.25 18.70
N SER A 69 6.49 18.04 19.47
CA SER A 69 6.16 18.35 20.85
C SER A 69 4.84 19.11 21.01
N THR A 70 4.31 19.75 19.97
CA THR A 70 3.04 20.49 19.99
C THR A 70 1.84 19.64 19.56
N GLY A 71 2.07 18.38 19.21
CA GLY A 71 1.03 17.52 18.63
C GLY A 71 0.80 17.76 17.13
N THR A 72 1.61 18.60 16.50
CA THR A 72 1.51 18.90 15.06
C THR A 72 2.21 17.77 14.28
N PRO A 73 1.59 17.24 13.21
CA PRO A 73 2.28 16.32 12.31
C PRO A 73 3.52 17.00 11.73
N GLY A 74 4.69 16.39 11.90
CA GLY A 74 5.91 16.84 11.24
C GLY A 74 5.92 16.46 9.75
N PRO A 75 6.96 16.88 9.00
CA PRO A 75 7.07 16.55 7.58
C PRO A 75 7.02 15.03 7.38
N HIS A 76 6.17 14.56 6.45
CA HIS A 76 6.12 13.16 6.07
C HIS A 76 7.14 12.86 4.97
N THR A 77 7.55 11.60 4.86
CA THR A 77 8.35 11.14 3.72
C THR A 77 7.49 10.25 2.84
N THR A 78 7.45 10.56 1.54
CA THR A 78 6.82 9.69 0.54
C THR A 78 7.87 8.76 -0.06
N HIS A 79 7.70 7.46 0.14
CA HIS A 79 8.56 6.43 -0.44
C HIS A 79 8.05 5.94 -1.79
N ILE A 80 8.97 5.51 -2.65
CA ILE A 80 8.65 5.03 -4.00
C ILE A 80 8.65 3.50 -4.01
N MET A 81 7.51 2.93 -4.39
CA MET A 81 7.34 1.50 -4.63
C MET A 81 7.28 1.24 -6.15
N ALA A 82 8.29 0.56 -6.68
CA ALA A 82 8.39 0.21 -8.09
C ALA A 82 7.53 -1.03 -8.38
N THR A 83 6.71 -0.98 -9.42
CA THR A 83 5.85 -2.10 -9.85
C THR A 83 6.62 -3.05 -10.76
N LEU A 84 6.80 -4.31 -10.38
CA LEU A 84 7.37 -5.36 -11.22
C LEU A 84 6.30 -6.44 -11.49
N ASN A 85 5.66 -6.37 -12.66
CA ASN A 85 4.71 -7.39 -13.09
C ASN A 85 5.45 -8.52 -13.82
N VAL A 86 5.41 -9.73 -13.25
CA VAL A 86 6.01 -10.95 -13.79
C VAL A 86 4.91 -11.78 -14.44
N THR A 87 4.33 -11.25 -15.52
CA THR A 87 3.25 -11.92 -16.25
C THR A 87 3.58 -11.94 -17.74
N PRO A 88 3.42 -13.09 -18.43
CA PRO A 88 3.60 -13.17 -19.87
C PRO A 88 2.50 -12.42 -20.65
N ASP A 89 1.36 -12.14 -20.00
CA ASP A 89 0.23 -11.43 -20.62
C ASP A 89 0.52 -9.93 -20.80
N SER A 90 0.77 -9.57 -22.05
CA SER A 90 1.05 -8.23 -22.55
C SER A 90 -0.08 -7.21 -22.28
N PHE A 91 0.16 -6.14 -21.50
CA PHE A 91 0.50 -4.80 -22.03
C PHE A 91 0.61 -3.69 -20.94
N SER A 92 1.85 -3.29 -20.71
CA SER A 92 2.42 -1.93 -20.57
C SER A 92 3.93 -2.05 -20.81
N ASP A 93 4.44 -3.28 -20.64
CA ASP A 93 5.85 -3.66 -20.72
C ASP A 93 6.01 -4.97 -21.50
N GLY A 94 5.41 -5.11 -22.70
CA GLY A 94 5.33 -6.39 -23.46
C GLY A 94 6.47 -7.37 -23.15
N SER A 95 6.16 -8.50 -22.49
CA SER A 95 7.11 -9.57 -22.11
C SER A 95 8.45 -9.11 -21.50
N MET A 96 8.57 -7.92 -20.91
CA MET A 96 9.89 -7.37 -20.60
C MET A 96 10.54 -8.01 -19.37
N TYR A 97 9.78 -8.55 -18.42
CA TYR A 97 10.31 -8.96 -17.11
C TYR A 97 9.78 -10.32 -16.61
N ASP A 98 9.31 -11.19 -17.50
CA ASP A 98 8.83 -12.54 -17.16
C ASP A 98 9.96 -13.57 -16.97
N THR A 99 11.21 -13.18 -17.24
CA THR A 99 12.41 -13.98 -16.98
C THR A 99 13.22 -13.41 -15.82
N VAL A 100 13.92 -14.27 -15.09
CA VAL A 100 14.79 -13.86 -13.97
C VAL A 100 15.82 -12.80 -14.39
N PRO A 101 16.57 -12.93 -15.51
CA PRO A 101 17.55 -11.92 -15.89
C PRO A 101 16.93 -10.54 -16.14
N ALA A 102 15.77 -10.51 -16.79
CA ALA A 102 15.12 -9.25 -17.12
C ALA A 102 14.47 -8.59 -15.89
N ALA A 103 13.85 -9.39 -15.02
CA ALA A 103 13.38 -8.93 -13.71
C ALA A 103 14.52 -8.34 -12.86
N LEU A 104 15.69 -8.99 -12.82
CA LEU A 104 16.87 -8.48 -12.13
C LEU A 104 17.35 -7.15 -12.71
N GLN A 105 17.35 -7.01 -14.05
CA GLN A 105 17.71 -5.76 -14.70
C GLN A 105 16.75 -4.63 -14.32
N TYR A 106 15.45 -4.91 -14.28
CA TYR A 106 14.44 -3.94 -13.82
C TYR A 106 14.68 -3.51 -12.37
N VAL A 107 14.94 -4.47 -11.48
CA VAL A 107 15.20 -4.19 -10.07
C VAL A 107 16.44 -3.31 -9.90
N ARG A 108 17.55 -3.64 -10.58
CA ARG A 108 18.77 -2.82 -10.56
C ARG A 108 18.50 -1.38 -11.00
N THR A 109 17.85 -1.23 -12.15
CA THR A 109 17.50 0.09 -12.70
C THR A 109 16.57 0.86 -11.76
N SER A 110 15.60 0.19 -11.14
CA SER A 110 14.66 0.79 -10.20
C SER A 110 15.36 1.26 -8.92
N VAL A 111 16.26 0.45 -8.36
CA VAL A 111 17.07 0.81 -7.18
C VAL A 111 17.95 2.01 -7.48
N GLU A 112 18.66 2.02 -8.61
CA GLU A 112 19.47 3.15 -9.08
C GLU A 112 18.63 4.42 -9.29
N SER A 113 17.39 4.26 -9.72
CA SER A 113 16.43 5.36 -9.91
C SER A 113 15.78 5.85 -8.62
N GLY A 114 16.08 5.24 -7.46
CA GLY A 114 15.58 5.66 -6.14
C GLY A 114 14.34 4.91 -5.64
N ALA A 115 14.06 3.72 -6.16
CA ALA A 115 13.02 2.86 -5.59
C ALA A 115 13.38 2.45 -4.15
N HIS A 116 12.41 2.58 -3.25
CA HIS A 116 12.56 2.21 -1.85
C HIS A 116 12.07 0.80 -1.57
N ILE A 117 11.11 0.33 -2.38
CA ILE A 117 10.44 -0.96 -2.34
C ILE A 117 10.24 -1.41 -3.80
N VAL A 118 10.40 -2.71 -4.08
CA VAL A 118 9.94 -3.33 -5.34
C VAL A 118 8.76 -4.22 -5.02
N ASP A 119 7.64 -4.00 -5.72
CA ASP A 119 6.41 -4.77 -5.58
C ASP A 119 6.30 -5.77 -6.73
N VAL A 120 6.52 -7.04 -6.40
CA VAL A 120 6.59 -8.16 -7.36
C VAL A 120 5.21 -8.80 -7.45
N GLY A 121 4.61 -8.84 -8.63
CA GLY A 121 3.30 -9.46 -8.86
C GLY A 121 3.34 -10.50 -9.97
N GLY A 122 2.92 -11.73 -9.68
CA GLY A 122 2.85 -12.84 -10.66
C GLY A 122 1.47 -13.06 -11.27
N CYS A 123 0.45 -12.37 -10.75
CA CYS A 123 -0.95 -12.51 -11.13
C CYS A 123 -1.54 -11.16 -11.55
N SER A 124 -2.18 -11.11 -12.72
CA SER A 124 -2.82 -9.89 -13.19
C SER A 124 -4.15 -9.68 -12.48
N THR A 125 -4.27 -8.57 -11.75
CA THR A 125 -5.52 -8.13 -11.10
C THR A 125 -6.35 -7.22 -12.01
N ARG A 126 -6.05 -7.23 -13.33
CA ARG A 126 -6.73 -6.38 -14.30
C ARG A 126 -8.12 -6.93 -14.60
N PRO A 127 -9.12 -6.05 -14.79
CA PRO A 127 -10.47 -6.54 -15.08
C PRO A 127 -10.51 -7.25 -16.44
N GLY A 128 -10.94 -8.52 -16.46
CA GLY A 128 -11.08 -9.34 -17.67
C GLY A 128 -9.90 -10.27 -17.99
N THR A 129 -8.90 -10.37 -17.11
CA THR A 129 -7.85 -11.41 -17.22
C THR A 129 -8.25 -12.66 -16.43
N THR A 130 -7.98 -13.84 -16.99
CA THR A 130 -8.14 -15.11 -16.26
C THR A 130 -7.09 -15.17 -15.16
N LEU A 131 -7.50 -15.50 -13.94
CA LEU A 131 -6.57 -15.70 -12.84
C LEU A 131 -5.74 -16.95 -13.11
N VAL A 132 -4.42 -16.81 -13.02
CA VAL A 132 -3.49 -17.94 -13.05
C VAL A 132 -3.65 -18.82 -11.82
N SER A 133 -3.21 -20.06 -11.93
CA SER A 133 -3.19 -20.98 -10.78
C SER A 133 -2.24 -20.47 -9.69
N GLU A 134 -2.46 -20.91 -8.45
CA GLU A 134 -1.59 -20.58 -7.32
C GLU A 134 -0.14 -21.03 -7.58
N ASN A 135 0.05 -22.25 -8.06
CA ASN A 135 1.38 -22.79 -8.38
C ASN A 135 2.07 -21.97 -9.47
N GLU A 136 1.33 -21.57 -10.52
CA GLU A 136 1.88 -20.75 -11.59
C GLU A 136 2.30 -19.35 -11.09
N GLU A 137 1.53 -18.75 -10.18
CA GLU A 137 1.91 -17.50 -9.54
C GLU A 137 3.19 -17.66 -8.70
N MET A 138 3.31 -18.76 -7.94
CA MET A 138 4.51 -19.10 -7.17
C MET A 138 5.74 -19.30 -8.07
N ASP A 139 5.59 -20.06 -9.17
CA ASP A 139 6.66 -20.34 -10.15
C ASP A 139 7.18 -19.07 -10.83
N ARG A 140 6.32 -18.05 -10.96
CA ARG A 140 6.71 -16.73 -11.48
C ARG A 140 7.49 -15.91 -10.46
N VAL A 141 6.99 -15.80 -9.22
CA VAL A 141 7.52 -14.81 -8.26
C VAL A 141 8.67 -15.31 -7.40
N ILE A 142 8.65 -16.57 -6.97
CA ILE A 142 9.64 -17.12 -6.02
C ILE A 142 11.06 -17.12 -6.59
N PRO A 143 11.30 -17.58 -7.84
CA PRO A 143 12.64 -17.58 -8.42
C PRO A 143 13.22 -16.17 -8.54
N ILE A 144 12.39 -15.18 -8.86
CA ILE A 144 12.82 -13.78 -8.98
C ILE A 144 13.19 -13.22 -7.61
N ILE A 145 12.36 -13.41 -6.58
CA ILE A 145 12.65 -12.93 -5.22
C ILE A 145 13.96 -13.54 -4.71
N SER A 146 14.15 -14.85 -4.91
CA SER A 146 15.37 -15.57 -4.54
C SER A 146 16.59 -15.03 -5.29
N ALA A 147 16.45 -14.78 -6.59
CA ALA A 147 17.52 -14.24 -7.41
C ALA A 147 17.91 -12.80 -7.04
N ILE A 148 16.95 -11.95 -6.63
CA ILE A 148 17.22 -10.61 -6.11
C ILE A 148 18.06 -10.71 -4.83
N ARG A 149 17.70 -11.61 -3.91
CA ARG A 149 18.44 -11.82 -2.66
C ARG A 149 19.84 -12.38 -2.86
N ALA A 150 20.06 -13.13 -3.95
CA ALA A 150 21.36 -13.70 -4.31
C ALA A 150 22.28 -12.72 -5.07
N GLN A 151 21.87 -11.46 -5.31
CA GLN A 151 22.72 -10.47 -5.97
C GLN A 151 23.93 -10.09 -5.10
N GLU A 152 25.10 -9.90 -5.73
CA GLU A 152 26.30 -9.43 -5.04
C GLU A 152 26.22 -7.95 -4.64
N ARG A 153 25.46 -7.16 -5.41
CA ARG A 153 25.22 -5.75 -5.10
C ARG A 153 24.33 -5.63 -3.87
N GLU A 154 24.89 -5.15 -2.77
CA GLU A 154 24.19 -5.06 -1.48
C GLU A 154 22.94 -4.18 -1.52
N ASP A 155 22.94 -3.09 -2.28
CA ASP A 155 21.78 -2.20 -2.38
C ASP A 155 20.59 -2.88 -3.08
N VAL A 156 20.88 -3.71 -4.08
CA VAL A 156 19.90 -4.57 -4.75
C VAL A 156 19.49 -5.74 -3.85
N ALA A 157 20.45 -6.45 -3.26
CA ALA A 157 20.19 -7.61 -2.40
C ALA A 157 19.40 -7.24 -1.14
N ASN A 158 19.54 -6.01 -0.65
CA ASN A 158 18.83 -5.50 0.53
C ASN A 158 17.64 -4.59 0.20
N VAL A 159 17.24 -4.47 -1.08
CA VAL A 159 16.01 -3.73 -1.43
C VAL A 159 14.81 -4.37 -0.73
N LEU A 160 13.89 -3.55 -0.23
CA LEU A 160 12.64 -4.06 0.32
C LEU A 160 11.80 -4.64 -0.81
N ILE A 161 11.28 -5.85 -0.60
CA ILE A 161 10.42 -6.53 -1.57
C ILE A 161 9.03 -6.65 -0.96
N SER A 162 8.03 -6.17 -1.70
CA SER A 162 6.62 -6.42 -1.47
C SER A 162 6.15 -7.52 -2.44
N ILE A 163 5.34 -8.45 -1.99
CA ILE A 163 4.65 -9.43 -2.85
C ILE A 163 3.21 -8.97 -3.08
N ASP A 164 2.86 -8.67 -4.34
CA ASP A 164 1.50 -8.33 -4.78
C ASP A 164 0.73 -9.63 -5.02
N THR A 165 0.06 -10.10 -3.97
CA THR A 165 -0.75 -11.32 -4.01
C THR A 165 -1.87 -11.26 -2.99
N PHE A 166 -2.98 -11.90 -3.34
CA PHE A 166 -4.09 -12.16 -2.42
C PHE A 166 -4.10 -13.61 -1.92
N ARG A 167 -3.14 -14.46 -2.30
CA ARG A 167 -3.13 -15.89 -1.95
C ARG A 167 -2.18 -16.15 -0.79
N TRP A 168 -2.67 -16.79 0.28
CA TRP A 168 -1.88 -16.99 1.51
C TRP A 168 -0.67 -17.90 1.29
N ASN A 169 -0.77 -18.93 0.44
CA ASN A 169 0.36 -19.82 0.12
C ASN A 169 1.44 -19.09 -0.70
N VAL A 170 1.05 -18.25 -1.66
CA VAL A 170 1.99 -17.39 -2.41
C VAL A 170 2.66 -16.39 -1.47
N ALA A 171 1.87 -15.71 -0.63
CA ALA A 171 2.39 -14.75 0.34
C ALA A 171 3.41 -15.38 1.29
N GLU A 172 3.09 -16.56 1.83
CA GLU A 172 4.01 -17.30 2.69
C GLU A 172 5.30 -17.66 1.97
N ALA A 173 5.20 -18.30 0.81
CA ALA A 173 6.37 -18.77 0.09
C ALA A 173 7.24 -17.61 -0.43
N ALA A 174 6.64 -16.50 -0.87
CA ALA A 174 7.35 -15.30 -1.28
C ALA A 174 8.10 -14.65 -0.12
N VAL A 175 7.49 -14.56 1.06
CA VAL A 175 8.18 -14.07 2.27
C VAL A 175 9.31 -15.02 2.66
N GLN A 176 9.10 -16.34 2.62
CA GLN A 176 10.16 -17.30 2.88
C GLN A 176 11.30 -17.24 1.84
N ALA A 177 11.02 -16.84 0.60
CA ALA A 177 12.03 -16.58 -0.42
C ALA A 177 12.81 -15.26 -0.19
N GLY A 178 12.30 -14.37 0.67
CA GLY A 178 12.96 -13.12 1.05
C GLY A 178 12.14 -11.85 0.87
N ALA A 179 10.84 -11.94 0.54
CA ALA A 179 9.96 -10.77 0.58
C ALA A 179 9.80 -10.24 2.02
N ASN A 180 9.54 -8.94 2.15
CA ASN A 180 9.47 -8.24 3.43
C ASN A 180 8.07 -7.70 3.76
N CYS A 181 7.14 -7.71 2.81
CA CYS A 181 5.80 -7.14 2.94
C CYS A 181 4.82 -7.86 2.01
N ILE A 182 3.55 -7.94 2.41
CA ILE A 182 2.46 -8.48 1.58
C ILE A 182 1.59 -7.32 1.11
N ASN A 183 1.30 -7.23 -0.18
CA ASN A 183 0.38 -6.26 -0.76
C ASN A 183 -0.85 -7.00 -1.31
N ASP A 184 -1.99 -6.85 -0.63
CA ASP A 184 -3.24 -7.54 -1.00
C ASP A 184 -4.31 -6.55 -1.45
N VAL A 185 -4.63 -6.63 -2.75
CA VAL A 185 -5.65 -5.83 -3.42
C VAL A 185 -7.08 -6.03 -2.89
N TYR A 186 -7.36 -7.10 -2.17
CA TYR A 186 -8.67 -7.43 -1.61
C TYR A 186 -8.74 -7.26 -0.08
N ALA A 187 -7.65 -6.85 0.57
CA ALA A 187 -7.56 -6.76 2.03
C ALA A 187 -7.99 -8.08 2.70
N PHE A 188 -7.36 -9.18 2.29
CA PHE A 188 -7.51 -10.54 2.82
C PHE A 188 -8.86 -11.20 2.56
N THR A 189 -9.85 -10.54 1.95
CA THR A 189 -11.16 -11.16 1.72
C THR A 189 -11.23 -12.04 0.47
N GLY A 190 -10.16 -12.07 -0.33
CA GLY A 190 -10.17 -12.73 -1.64
C GLY A 190 -11.02 -12.00 -2.68
N PRO A 191 -11.09 -12.53 -3.91
CA PRO A 191 -11.66 -11.85 -5.06
C PRO A 191 -13.19 -11.85 -5.11
N ASP A 192 -13.90 -12.59 -4.25
CA ASP A 192 -15.36 -12.67 -4.32
C ASP A 192 -16.04 -11.38 -3.84
N TYR A 193 -17.07 -10.95 -4.58
CA TYR A 193 -17.91 -9.81 -4.20
C TYR A 193 -19.36 -10.00 -4.70
N PRO A 194 -20.39 -9.81 -3.85
CA PRO A 194 -20.33 -9.52 -2.41
C PRO A 194 -19.60 -10.60 -1.60
N LEU A 195 -19.19 -10.28 -0.37
CA LEU A 195 -18.46 -11.21 0.48
C LEU A 195 -19.30 -12.46 0.76
N VAL A 196 -18.68 -13.63 0.66
CA VAL A 196 -19.29 -14.94 0.89
C VAL A 196 -18.58 -15.67 2.04
N GLN A 197 -19.07 -16.83 2.44
CA GLN A 197 -18.44 -17.65 3.48
C GLN A 197 -16.96 -17.94 3.17
N ALA A 198 -16.64 -18.25 1.90
CA ALA A 198 -15.27 -18.46 1.45
C ALA A 198 -14.37 -17.23 1.67
N SER A 199 -14.92 -16.00 1.59
CA SER A 199 -14.18 -14.76 1.87
C SER A 199 -13.73 -14.67 3.33
N ALA A 200 -14.56 -15.15 4.27
CA ALA A 200 -14.21 -15.17 5.68
C ALA A 200 -13.11 -16.20 5.97
N GLU A 201 -13.19 -17.38 5.36
CA GLU A 201 -12.14 -18.41 5.46
C GLU A 201 -10.82 -17.93 4.86
N HIS A 202 -10.88 -17.25 3.71
CA HIS A 202 -9.72 -16.64 3.06
C HIS A 202 -9.05 -15.61 3.98
N LEU A 203 -9.85 -14.74 4.62
CA LEU A 203 -9.36 -13.75 5.56
C LEU A 203 -8.63 -14.38 6.72
N LEU A 204 -9.16 -15.45 7.30
CA LEU A 204 -8.53 -16.14 8.42
C LEU A 204 -7.17 -16.72 8.04
N LYS A 205 -7.03 -17.30 6.84
CA LYS A 205 -5.77 -17.86 6.35
C LYS A 205 -4.72 -16.78 6.07
N MET A 206 -5.08 -15.72 5.37
CA MET A 206 -4.18 -14.57 5.16
C MET A 206 -3.78 -13.90 6.48
N ARG A 207 -4.73 -13.76 7.42
CA ARG A 207 -4.48 -13.20 8.76
C ARG A 207 -3.49 -14.04 9.55
N ASP A 208 -3.60 -15.37 9.52
CA ASP A 208 -2.65 -16.28 10.18
C ASP A 208 -1.23 -16.13 9.60
N VAL A 209 -1.10 -16.18 8.27
CA VAL A 209 0.18 -16.02 7.57
C VAL A 209 0.82 -14.68 7.91
N ALA A 210 0.10 -13.56 7.77
CA ALA A 210 0.59 -12.23 8.09
C ALA A 210 0.99 -12.10 9.58
N ARG A 211 0.21 -12.69 10.49
CA ARG A 211 0.48 -12.63 11.93
C ARG A 211 1.71 -13.42 12.33
N ARG A 212 1.91 -14.60 11.74
CA ARG A 212 3.06 -15.47 12.01
C ARG A 212 4.34 -14.89 11.44
N LEU A 213 4.30 -14.47 10.16
CA LEU A 213 5.46 -13.89 9.49
C LEU A 213 5.82 -12.49 10.00
N SER A 214 4.88 -11.78 10.63
CA SER A 214 5.11 -10.47 11.25
C SER A 214 5.69 -9.44 10.27
N VAL A 215 5.33 -9.54 9.00
CA VAL A 215 5.65 -8.59 7.93
C VAL A 215 4.61 -7.48 7.85
N PRO A 216 4.98 -6.27 7.38
CA PRO A 216 4.02 -5.28 6.94
C PRO A 216 3.02 -5.80 5.91
N VAL A 217 1.79 -5.30 5.95
CA VAL A 217 0.72 -5.65 5.02
C VAL A 217 0.07 -4.39 4.45
N VAL A 218 -0.03 -4.29 3.13
CA VAL A 218 -0.83 -3.28 2.45
C VAL A 218 -2.23 -3.88 2.23
N LEU A 219 -3.24 -3.21 2.77
CA LEU A 219 -4.64 -3.63 2.67
C LEU A 219 -5.37 -2.62 1.77
N MET A 220 -5.74 -3.05 0.57
CA MET A 220 -6.39 -2.19 -0.40
C MET A 220 -7.91 -2.30 -0.36
N HIS A 221 -8.60 -1.18 -0.53
CA HIS A 221 -10.02 -1.17 -0.84
C HIS A 221 -10.27 -1.56 -2.31
N SER A 222 -10.81 -2.75 -2.51
CA SER A 222 -11.51 -3.12 -3.74
C SER A 222 -12.79 -3.90 -3.41
N ARG A 223 -13.73 -3.83 -4.35
CA ARG A 223 -14.87 -4.74 -4.45
C ARG A 223 -14.52 -5.67 -5.60
N GLY A 224 -14.20 -6.93 -5.29
CA GLY A 224 -13.75 -7.93 -6.26
C GLY A 224 -14.79 -8.27 -7.33
N GLY A 225 -14.86 -9.52 -7.78
CA GLY A 225 -15.71 -9.94 -8.88
C GLY A 225 -15.37 -9.19 -10.17
N ASP A 226 -16.39 -8.81 -10.95
CA ASP A 226 -16.18 -7.91 -12.06
C ASP A 226 -15.96 -6.46 -11.58
N VAL A 227 -14.70 -6.12 -11.36
CA VAL A 227 -14.23 -4.78 -11.00
C VAL A 227 -14.70 -3.70 -12.01
N ARG A 228 -15.11 -4.07 -13.24
CA ARG A 228 -15.68 -3.12 -14.22
C ARG A 228 -17.09 -2.68 -13.85
N SER A 229 -17.91 -3.56 -13.25
CA SER A 229 -19.31 -3.32 -12.91
C SER A 229 -19.54 -2.97 -11.44
N ASN A 230 -18.67 -3.39 -10.53
CA ASN A 230 -18.79 -3.13 -9.08
C ASN A 230 -18.40 -1.70 -8.67
N LYS A 231 -19.08 -0.70 -9.24
CA LYS A 231 -18.78 0.74 -9.05
C LYS A 231 -19.92 1.54 -8.43
N ASP A 232 -21.02 0.89 -8.06
CA ASP A 232 -22.19 1.55 -7.47
C ASP A 232 -22.02 1.77 -5.96
N TYR A 233 -21.87 3.03 -5.55
CA TYR A 233 -21.80 3.44 -4.14
C TYR A 233 -23.06 4.21 -3.69
N SER A 234 -24.19 3.98 -4.35
CA SER A 234 -25.50 4.58 -4.01
C SER A 234 -25.88 4.39 -2.54
N HIS A 235 -25.52 3.26 -1.92
CA HIS A 235 -25.72 3.00 -0.49
C HIS A 235 -25.08 4.05 0.43
N TYR A 236 -24.04 4.75 -0.04
CA TYR A 236 -23.35 5.81 0.69
C TYR A 236 -23.72 7.20 0.16
N ASN A 237 -24.84 7.34 -0.54
CA ASN A 237 -25.28 8.58 -1.20
C ASN A 237 -24.21 9.16 -2.16
N GLY A 238 -23.37 8.29 -2.74
CA GLY A 238 -22.26 8.70 -3.59
C GLY A 238 -21.03 9.25 -2.85
N ASP A 239 -21.02 9.26 -1.50
CA ASP A 239 -19.85 9.61 -0.71
C ASP A 239 -18.84 8.45 -0.73
N LEU A 240 -17.95 8.47 -1.74
CA LEU A 240 -16.95 7.45 -1.94
C LEU A 240 -15.92 7.39 -0.80
N VAL A 241 -15.59 8.52 -0.17
CA VAL A 241 -14.64 8.55 0.95
C VAL A 241 -15.23 7.79 2.14
N ARG A 242 -16.49 8.10 2.48
CA ARG A 242 -17.20 7.41 3.55
C ARG A 242 -17.38 5.92 3.26
N ALA A 243 -17.69 5.57 2.01
CA ALA A 243 -17.77 4.18 1.59
C ALA A 243 -16.46 3.42 1.85
N ILE A 244 -15.34 3.99 1.42
CA ILE A 244 -14.02 3.38 1.61
C ILE A 244 -13.66 3.28 3.10
N GLN A 245 -13.89 4.35 3.87
CA GLN A 245 -13.64 4.35 5.32
C GLN A 245 -14.46 3.27 6.05
N SER A 246 -15.71 3.05 5.62
CA SER A 246 -16.56 2.00 6.19
C SER A 246 -16.08 0.62 5.76
N GLU A 247 -16.06 0.33 4.46
CA GLU A 247 -15.80 -1.02 3.93
C GLU A 247 -14.38 -1.50 4.23
N LEU A 248 -13.37 -0.66 3.98
CA LEU A 248 -11.98 -1.03 4.31
C LEU A 248 -11.75 -0.98 5.82
N GLY A 249 -12.40 -0.06 6.54
CA GLY A 249 -12.34 -0.02 8.01
C GLY A 249 -12.83 -1.30 8.66
N ASP A 250 -13.95 -1.85 8.18
CA ASP A 250 -14.51 -3.10 8.70
C ASP A 250 -13.56 -4.29 8.42
N LYS A 251 -12.99 -4.37 7.21
CA LYS A 251 -11.98 -5.40 6.87
C LYS A 251 -10.75 -5.29 7.76
N VAL A 252 -10.22 -4.08 7.94
CA VAL A 252 -9.01 -3.83 8.75
C VAL A 252 -9.25 -4.21 10.21
N GLU A 253 -10.38 -3.83 10.80
CA GLU A 253 -10.73 -4.22 12.18
C GLU A 253 -10.82 -5.74 12.34
N ALA A 254 -11.38 -6.46 11.37
CA ALA A 254 -11.43 -7.94 11.39
C ALA A 254 -10.03 -8.59 11.33
N ILE A 255 -9.06 -7.90 10.74
CA ILE A 255 -7.67 -8.35 10.58
C ILE A 255 -6.84 -8.04 11.83
N VAL A 256 -7.00 -6.86 12.44
CA VAL A 256 -6.17 -6.43 13.59
C VAL A 256 -6.80 -6.73 14.95
N GLY A 257 -8.11 -6.93 15.01
CA GLY A 257 -8.87 -7.13 16.24
C GLY A 257 -8.81 -8.57 16.77
N GLY A 258 -8.98 -8.70 18.09
CA GLY A 258 -9.14 -9.99 18.76
C GLY A 258 -7.86 -10.82 18.90
N ALA A 259 -8.01 -12.03 19.44
CA ALA A 259 -6.91 -12.98 19.57
C ALA A 259 -6.43 -13.41 18.16
N GLY A 260 -5.12 -13.37 17.96
CA GLY A 260 -4.50 -13.68 16.66
C GLY A 260 -4.56 -12.54 15.64
N GLY A 261 -5.01 -11.34 16.00
CA GLY A 261 -5.00 -10.18 15.11
C GLY A 261 -3.60 -9.75 14.67
N VAL A 262 -3.48 -9.27 13.44
CA VAL A 262 -2.26 -8.66 12.90
C VAL A 262 -1.94 -7.38 13.67
N ARG A 263 -0.66 -7.15 13.96
CA ARG A 263 -0.22 -5.98 14.71
C ARG A 263 -0.56 -4.71 13.94
N ARG A 264 -1.32 -3.80 14.56
CA ARG A 264 -1.76 -2.54 13.93
C ARG A 264 -0.62 -1.75 13.29
N TRP A 265 0.57 -1.74 13.89
CA TRP A 265 1.72 -1.01 13.37
C TRP A 265 2.35 -1.63 12.11
N LEU A 266 1.89 -2.81 11.67
CA LEU A 266 2.31 -3.45 10.42
C LEU A 266 1.37 -3.17 9.24
N VAL A 267 0.25 -2.48 9.46
CA VAL A 267 -0.74 -2.25 8.39
C VAL A 267 -0.50 -0.92 7.69
N ILE A 268 -0.54 -0.96 6.36
CA ILE A 268 -0.62 0.19 5.44
C ILE A 268 -1.98 0.12 4.72
N ILE A 269 -2.62 1.26 4.49
CA ILE A 269 -3.93 1.38 3.87
C ILE A 269 -3.78 1.89 2.44
N ASP A 270 -4.46 1.26 1.48
CA ASP A 270 -4.59 1.75 0.10
C ASP A 270 -6.09 1.95 -0.23
N PRO A 271 -6.55 3.16 -0.60
CA PRO A 271 -7.95 3.39 -0.95
C PRO A 271 -8.34 2.78 -2.31
N GLY A 272 -7.40 2.21 -3.05
CA GLY A 272 -7.62 1.47 -4.29
C GLY A 272 -8.07 2.35 -5.44
N ILE A 273 -7.40 3.49 -5.68
CA ILE A 273 -7.67 4.34 -6.86
C ILE A 273 -7.51 3.50 -8.12
N GLY A 274 -8.46 3.54 -9.05
CA GLY A 274 -8.45 2.65 -10.23
C GLY A 274 -9.17 1.32 -10.06
N PHE A 275 -9.63 0.99 -8.86
CA PHE A 275 -10.35 -0.25 -8.58
C PHE A 275 -11.77 0.03 -8.10
N SER A 276 -12.75 -0.60 -8.77
CA SER A 276 -14.16 -0.63 -8.34
C SER A 276 -14.74 0.78 -8.13
N LYS A 277 -14.28 1.79 -8.87
CA LYS A 277 -14.67 3.21 -8.71
C LYS A 277 -15.03 3.86 -10.05
N PRO A 278 -16.04 4.75 -10.10
CA PRO A 278 -16.29 5.62 -11.25
C PRO A 278 -15.08 6.51 -11.60
N VAL A 279 -14.98 6.99 -12.85
CA VAL A 279 -13.81 7.77 -13.32
C VAL A 279 -13.71 9.12 -12.62
N ASP A 280 -14.82 9.86 -12.55
CA ASP A 280 -14.95 11.13 -11.86
C ASP A 280 -14.64 11.02 -10.35
N ALA A 281 -15.15 9.97 -9.72
CA ALA A 281 -14.97 9.72 -8.30
C ALA A 281 -13.49 9.45 -7.92
N GLN A 282 -12.67 8.95 -8.85
CA GLN A 282 -11.24 8.73 -8.60
C GLN A 282 -10.45 10.03 -8.40
N TYR A 283 -10.78 11.09 -9.15
CA TYR A 283 -10.17 12.40 -8.97
C TYR A 283 -10.63 13.06 -7.67
N ALA A 284 -11.91 12.88 -7.30
CA ALA A 284 -12.43 13.35 -6.02
C ALA A 284 -11.77 12.62 -4.83
N LEU A 285 -11.55 11.31 -4.96
CA LEU A 285 -10.83 10.51 -3.97
C LEU A 285 -9.37 10.96 -3.84
N LEU A 286 -8.67 11.19 -4.96
CA LEU A 286 -7.30 11.72 -4.94
C LEU A 286 -7.23 13.08 -4.24
N ARG A 287 -8.14 14.01 -4.58
CA ARG A 287 -8.21 15.34 -3.96
C ARG A 287 -8.39 15.29 -2.43
N ASN A 288 -8.99 14.22 -1.92
CA ASN A 288 -9.32 14.06 -0.50
C ASN A 288 -8.62 12.84 0.12
N ALA A 289 -7.50 12.37 -0.44
CA ALA A 289 -6.90 11.12 0.00
C ALA A 289 -6.47 11.15 1.49
N ALA A 290 -6.05 12.31 2.00
CA ALA A 290 -5.74 12.50 3.42
C ALA A 290 -6.93 12.19 4.35
N SER A 291 -8.17 12.39 3.88
CA SER A 291 -9.36 12.13 4.67
C SER A 291 -9.57 10.65 4.98
N ILE A 292 -9.00 9.73 4.19
CA ILE A 292 -9.11 8.28 4.39
C ILE A 292 -8.60 7.87 5.78
N THR A 293 -7.51 8.47 6.24
CA THR A 293 -6.88 8.14 7.53
C THR A 293 -6.94 9.29 8.54
N ALA A 294 -7.73 10.34 8.26
CA ALA A 294 -7.93 11.46 9.17
C ALA A 294 -8.66 11.06 10.47
N ASP A 295 -8.32 11.71 11.59
CA ASP A 295 -9.02 11.54 12.87
C ASP A 295 -10.39 12.21 12.77
N ARG A 296 -11.40 11.41 12.43
CA ARG A 296 -12.81 11.80 12.38
C ARG A 296 -13.64 10.76 13.14
N PRO A 297 -14.74 11.17 13.78
CA PRO A 297 -15.63 10.24 14.48
C PRO A 297 -16.04 9.08 13.57
N GLY A 298 -15.84 7.84 14.05
CA GLY A 298 -16.17 6.62 13.32
C GLY A 298 -15.15 6.15 12.28
N ASN A 299 -14.08 6.91 12.00
CA ASN A 299 -13.06 6.46 11.05
C ASN A 299 -12.07 5.47 11.70
N ARG A 300 -12.25 4.18 11.43
CA ARG A 300 -11.37 3.09 11.92
C ARG A 300 -9.97 3.12 11.31
N LEU A 301 -9.84 3.77 10.15
CA LEU A 301 -8.58 3.89 9.43
C LEU A 301 -7.68 5.02 9.97
N VAL A 302 -8.08 5.68 11.07
CA VAL A 302 -7.35 6.80 11.65
C VAL A 302 -5.87 6.47 11.91
N GLY A 303 -5.00 7.32 11.39
CA GLY A 303 -3.57 7.28 11.66
C GLY A 303 -2.84 6.08 11.06
N TYR A 304 -3.42 5.28 10.17
CA TYR A 304 -2.65 4.30 9.38
C TYR A 304 -1.80 5.00 8.29
N PRO A 305 -0.66 4.41 7.89
CA PRO A 305 0.08 4.87 6.71
C PRO A 305 -0.77 4.72 5.45
N LEU A 306 -0.60 5.64 4.49
CA LEU A 306 -1.32 5.65 3.23
C LEU A 306 -0.41 5.28 2.05
N LEU A 307 -0.84 4.31 1.25
CA LEU A 307 -0.27 4.00 -0.06
C LEU A 307 -1.21 4.48 -1.17
N ILE A 308 -0.65 5.07 -2.23
CA ILE A 308 -1.41 5.51 -3.41
C ILE A 308 -0.80 4.97 -4.70
N GLY A 309 -1.54 4.13 -5.42
CA GLY A 309 -1.17 3.62 -6.74
C GLY A 309 -2.02 4.21 -7.88
N THR A 310 -1.46 5.14 -8.65
CA THR A 310 -2.18 5.82 -9.76
C THR A 310 -1.55 5.58 -11.14
N SER A 311 -0.34 5.03 -11.16
CA SER A 311 0.51 4.96 -12.35
C SER A 311 -0.12 4.19 -13.52
N LYS A 312 -0.13 4.85 -14.69
CA LYS A 312 -0.59 4.31 -15.99
C LYS A 312 -2.07 3.86 -16.04
N LYS A 313 -2.88 4.12 -15.01
CA LYS A 313 -4.26 3.62 -14.91
C LYS A 313 -5.21 4.19 -15.97
N SER A 314 -6.26 3.45 -16.29
CA SER A 314 -7.20 3.75 -17.38
C SER A 314 -8.01 5.03 -17.17
N PHE A 315 -8.29 5.42 -15.92
CA PHE A 315 -9.02 6.66 -15.61
C PHE A 315 -8.26 7.93 -16.05
N LEU A 316 -6.93 7.87 -16.12
CA LEU A 316 -6.09 8.92 -16.69
C LEU A 316 -6.32 9.03 -18.20
N GLY A 317 -6.31 7.88 -18.90
CA GLY A 317 -6.60 7.83 -20.33
C GLY A 317 -8.02 8.32 -20.66
N ALA A 318 -9.00 8.00 -19.80
CA ALA A 318 -10.38 8.48 -19.94
C ALA A 318 -10.48 10.01 -19.85
N LEU A 319 -9.68 10.65 -18.99
CA LEU A 319 -9.62 12.11 -18.91
C LEU A 319 -8.92 12.70 -20.15
N LEU A 320 -7.76 12.16 -20.54
CA LEU A 320 -6.97 12.66 -21.67
C LEU A 320 -7.70 12.56 -23.01
N LYS A 321 -8.61 11.60 -23.17
CA LYS A 321 -9.46 11.43 -24.36
C LYS A 321 -10.55 12.51 -24.49
N ARG A 322 -10.83 13.28 -23.44
CA ARG A 322 -11.91 14.29 -23.47
C ARG A 322 -11.48 15.53 -24.26
N PRO A 323 -12.36 16.08 -25.09
CA PRO A 323 -12.15 17.41 -25.67
C PRO A 323 -12.23 18.49 -24.59
N ASP A 324 -11.66 19.66 -24.89
CA ASP A 324 -11.91 20.85 -24.07
C ASP A 324 -13.35 21.37 -24.24
N SER A 325 -13.77 22.29 -23.37
CA SER A 325 -15.14 22.81 -23.33
C SER A 325 -15.50 23.65 -24.57
N VAL A 326 -14.50 24.19 -25.27
CA VAL A 326 -14.68 25.07 -26.44
C VAL A 326 -14.46 24.33 -27.77
N GLY A 327 -14.12 23.04 -27.72
CA GLY A 327 -13.93 22.16 -28.88
C GLY A 327 -12.64 22.37 -29.67
N ALA A 328 -11.69 23.18 -29.16
CA ALA A 328 -10.42 23.49 -29.83
C ALA A 328 -9.45 22.32 -29.72
N TYR A 329 -9.28 21.77 -28.51
CA TYR A 329 -8.59 20.52 -28.27
C TYR A 329 -9.57 19.35 -28.31
N LYS A 330 -9.28 18.33 -29.14
CA LYS A 330 -10.17 17.17 -29.34
C LYS A 330 -9.99 16.03 -28.33
N GLY A 331 -9.01 16.14 -27.43
CA GLY A 331 -8.57 15.00 -26.62
C GLY A 331 -7.63 14.09 -27.39
N ARG A 332 -7.02 13.14 -26.67
CA ARG A 332 -6.02 12.20 -27.20
C ARG A 332 -6.23 10.81 -26.60
N GLU A 333 -6.35 9.81 -27.46
CA GLU A 333 -6.27 8.41 -27.03
C GLU A 333 -4.84 8.08 -26.60
N THR A 334 -4.69 7.35 -25.51
CA THR A 334 -3.38 7.03 -24.94
C THR A 334 -3.29 5.57 -24.57
N SER A 335 -2.17 4.97 -24.91
CA SER A 335 -1.71 3.72 -24.31
C SER A 335 -1.21 3.96 -22.86
N PRO A 336 -1.02 2.90 -22.04
CA PRO A 336 -0.48 3.04 -20.69
C PRO A 336 0.86 3.80 -20.61
N HIS A 337 1.78 3.61 -21.57
CA HIS A 337 3.12 4.23 -21.53
C HIS A 337 3.09 5.75 -21.81
N GLU A 338 2.06 6.24 -22.49
CA GLU A 338 1.91 7.67 -22.80
C GLU A 338 1.29 8.50 -21.66
N ARG A 339 1.05 7.87 -20.50
CA ARG A 339 0.38 8.47 -19.33
C ARG A 339 1.34 8.91 -18.23
N VAL A 340 2.63 9.01 -18.52
CA VAL A 340 3.66 9.41 -17.53
C VAL A 340 3.38 10.79 -16.92
N TRP A 341 3.02 11.79 -17.72
CA TRP A 341 2.71 13.14 -17.22
C TRP A 341 1.40 13.21 -16.45
N ALA A 342 0.38 12.46 -16.88
CA ALA A 342 -0.86 12.33 -16.11
C ALA A 342 -0.59 11.62 -14.77
N THR A 343 0.31 10.64 -14.75
CA THR A 343 0.78 9.98 -13.52
C THR A 343 1.55 10.95 -12.63
N ALA A 344 2.43 11.78 -13.19
CA ALA A 344 3.16 12.81 -12.45
C ALA A 344 2.20 13.75 -11.69
N ALA A 345 1.14 14.22 -12.36
CA ALA A 345 0.13 15.07 -11.73
C ALA A 345 -0.55 14.38 -10.55
N THR A 346 -0.89 13.09 -10.67
CA THR A 346 -1.53 12.35 -9.58
C THR A 346 -0.57 11.97 -8.46
N VAL A 347 0.72 11.73 -8.75
CA VAL A 347 1.75 11.47 -7.73
C VAL A 347 2.03 12.75 -6.93
N ALA A 348 2.13 13.90 -7.59
CA ALA A 348 2.28 15.19 -6.90
C ALA A 348 1.11 15.46 -5.94
N CYS A 349 -0.13 15.17 -6.39
CA CYS A 349 -1.32 15.23 -5.53
C CYS A 349 -1.24 14.22 -4.38
N ALA A 350 -0.79 12.98 -4.61
CA ALA A 350 -0.64 11.99 -3.54
C ALA A 350 0.36 12.44 -2.46
N VAL A 351 1.48 13.06 -2.85
CA VAL A 351 2.46 13.65 -1.92
C VAL A 351 1.81 14.76 -1.09
N GLN A 352 1.11 15.69 -1.74
CA GLN A 352 0.35 16.76 -1.05
C GLN A 352 -0.63 16.19 -0.02
N GLN A 353 -1.28 15.07 -0.35
CA GLN A 353 -2.30 14.45 0.48
C GLN A 353 -1.72 13.53 1.58
N GLY A 354 -0.42 13.57 1.82
CA GLY A 354 0.21 12.82 2.91
C GLY A 354 0.45 11.35 2.61
N ALA A 355 0.50 10.93 1.33
CA ALA A 355 0.82 9.55 1.00
C ALA A 355 2.23 9.18 1.48
N ASN A 356 2.34 8.09 2.24
CA ASN A 356 3.62 7.58 2.73
C ASN A 356 4.31 6.70 1.68
N VAL A 357 3.55 6.11 0.77
CA VAL A 357 4.06 5.30 -0.34
C VAL A 357 3.31 5.65 -1.62
N VAL A 358 4.04 5.84 -2.72
CA VAL A 358 3.46 5.90 -4.07
C VAL A 358 3.92 4.70 -4.88
N ARG A 359 2.97 4.01 -5.51
CA ARG A 359 3.25 2.85 -6.36
C ARG A 359 3.28 3.25 -7.83
N VAL A 360 4.42 3.07 -8.48
CA VAL A 360 4.72 3.62 -9.81
C VAL A 360 5.42 2.61 -10.73
N HIS A 361 5.37 2.86 -12.05
CA HIS A 361 6.14 2.10 -13.04
C HIS A 361 7.41 2.86 -13.48
N ASP A 362 7.30 4.17 -13.73
CA ASP A 362 8.39 5.00 -14.25
C ASP A 362 9.17 5.64 -13.08
N VAL A 363 10.04 4.85 -12.43
CA VAL A 363 10.67 5.19 -11.14
C VAL A 363 11.46 6.50 -11.21
N LEU A 364 12.34 6.65 -12.20
CA LEU A 364 13.21 7.81 -12.32
C LEU A 364 12.42 9.12 -12.43
N GLN A 365 11.43 9.14 -13.33
CA GLN A 365 10.56 10.30 -13.54
C GLN A 365 9.75 10.61 -12.28
N MET A 366 9.21 9.58 -11.62
CA MET A 366 8.41 9.79 -10.42
C MET A 366 9.26 10.15 -9.20
N ARG A 367 10.56 9.81 -9.18
CA ARG A 367 11.50 10.28 -8.17
C ARG A 367 11.63 11.79 -8.21
N ASP A 368 11.74 12.40 -9.39
CA ASP A 368 11.84 13.84 -9.52
C ASP A 368 10.53 14.54 -9.11
N VAL A 369 9.39 13.93 -9.46
CA VAL A 369 8.06 14.42 -9.04
C VAL A 369 7.91 14.36 -7.52
N VAL A 370 8.28 13.24 -6.89
CA VAL A 370 8.20 13.07 -5.43
C VAL A 370 9.14 14.05 -4.72
N ALA A 371 10.39 14.19 -5.18
CA ALA A 371 11.35 15.11 -4.59
C ALA A 371 10.85 16.56 -4.67
N THR A 372 10.42 17.00 -5.86
CA THR A 372 9.91 18.36 -6.09
C THR A 372 8.65 18.62 -5.27
N SER A 373 7.70 17.68 -5.26
CA SER A 373 6.46 17.81 -4.50
C SER A 373 6.71 17.82 -3.00
N SER A 374 7.68 17.02 -2.52
CA SER A 374 8.06 17.01 -1.11
C SER A 374 8.67 18.35 -0.70
N ALA A 375 9.53 18.95 -1.53
CA ALA A 375 10.07 20.29 -1.27
C ALA A 375 8.97 21.37 -1.20
N ILE A 376 7.92 21.25 -2.01
CA ILE A 376 6.76 22.17 -2.00
C ILE A 376 5.94 22.00 -0.72
N TRP A 377 5.60 20.77 -0.33
CA TRP A 377 4.60 20.51 0.72
C TRP A 377 5.18 20.29 2.11
N ASN A 378 6.42 19.81 2.19
CA ASN A 378 7.08 19.45 3.44
C ASN A 378 8.22 20.40 3.80
N GLY A 379 8.53 21.36 2.92
CA GLY A 379 9.66 22.26 3.05
C GLY A 379 10.92 21.76 2.35
N TRP A 380 11.79 22.70 1.98
CA TRP A 380 13.14 22.42 1.51
C TRP A 380 14.07 22.45 2.71
N ASP A 381 14.47 21.28 3.20
CA ASP A 381 15.60 21.18 4.13
C ASP A 381 16.90 21.13 3.31
N SER A 382 17.75 22.14 3.47
CA SER A 382 19.02 22.32 2.74
C SER A 382 20.08 21.31 3.11
#